data_AF-A0A954NQA5-F1
#
_entry.id   AF-A0A954NQA5-F1
#
_cell.length_a   1.000
_cell.length_b   1.000
_cell.length_c   1.000
_cell.angle_alpha   90.00
_cell.angle_beta   90.00
_cell.angle_gamma   90.00
#
_symmetry.space_group_name_H-M   'P 1'
#
loop_
_entity.id
_entity.type
_entity.pdbx_description
1 polymer ?
#
loop_
_entity_poly.entity_id
_entity_poly.type
_entity_poly.pdbx_seq_one_letter_code
_entity_poly.pdbx_strand_id
1 'polypeptide(L)'
;MTISYDDHSDSVQTKLQLLQAAHARGEYDLAMSLANSIKDTLTFERQLADVPAADIGSDVKLAVRDLPMAWSAWADGWQFGKPVSLFETVGIARESEPVEMTIAFKIEEIDDPVREIRVARIDPDNGQLREIRSQVWEDLRHGGERRCRVMFLANVPMHGRADYLVLYGNQFAELPRYESDLTTTGEGYALDIENAYYVARLSRQVGQLERLTYKRQHGLELYAGGKGHGEPPGIDWGHDYVDKGHFQKHRMRNWAECPNFEVVKGPVCVRVRRWGFPHSPLHPVFTPARMHMDQTYTFVAGQPYFFKEGRMDNVQEHRIEAMRDDEWVFSGYSFNHQVWIDKEGKLREGEVPASDVDNLWGVGFYHDVSRDAFIALRLDHSTKNFPEPAHGGVPTLHYDGHGQLWSRYPAQTTTMPVGASIRQKNAYTVAPFPTEGAAAQFEMLRHQLQHPLELRAADLPTTAPTSSSVDRLARHGETSKTGRLKLDIWKKLNEVKDEQLYNITSGIVDLGYVYDVRLRAGVVTITLTMPHRGRPEYNFLVTQGGGRVENGIRERLLALDGVQDVVIDFTWEPAWTTTRLNDTARKELGLST
;
A
#
# COMPACT_ATOMS: atom_id res chain seq x y z
N MET A 1 -25.21 29.00 -8.85
CA MET A 1 -25.68 28.67 -7.49
C MET A 1 -24.56 27.86 -6.85
N THR A 2 -24.12 28.22 -5.65
CA THR A 2 -23.15 27.39 -4.93
C THR A 2 -23.91 26.18 -4.39
N ILE A 3 -23.52 24.97 -4.77
CA ILE A 3 -24.08 23.74 -4.21
C ILE A 3 -23.61 23.65 -2.76
N SER A 4 -24.52 23.38 -1.83
CA SER A 4 -24.18 23.03 -0.44
C SER A 4 -24.12 21.51 -0.34
N TYR A 5 -23.00 20.97 0.14
CA TYR A 5 -22.87 19.52 0.33
C TYR A 5 -23.97 18.98 1.27
N ASP A 6 -24.27 19.73 2.34
CA ASP A 6 -25.24 19.34 3.37
C ASP A 6 -26.69 19.30 2.85
N ASP A 7 -27.01 20.00 1.76
CA ASP A 7 -28.35 19.94 1.13
C ASP A 7 -28.58 18.61 0.38
N HIS A 8 -27.50 17.87 0.10
CA HIS A 8 -27.51 16.65 -0.71
C HIS A 8 -27.03 15.42 0.05
N SER A 9 -26.59 15.56 1.30
CA SER A 9 -26.06 14.47 2.11
C SER A 9 -26.40 14.65 3.58
N ASP A 10 -26.98 13.62 4.20
CA ASP A 10 -27.16 13.57 5.65
C ASP A 10 -25.84 13.29 6.38
N SER A 11 -25.65 13.95 7.52
CA SER A 11 -24.53 13.67 8.44
C SER A 11 -24.59 12.26 9.04
N VAL A 12 -23.44 11.73 9.48
CA VAL A 12 -23.39 10.49 10.29
C VAL A 12 -24.32 10.56 11.49
N GLN A 13 -24.38 11.71 12.17
CA GLN A 13 -25.21 11.91 13.36
C GLN A 13 -26.71 11.79 13.05
N THR A 14 -27.16 12.38 11.95
CA THR A 14 -28.55 12.27 11.48
C THR A 14 -28.89 10.81 11.17
N LYS A 15 -28.03 10.13 10.41
CA LYS A 15 -28.24 8.72 10.04
C LYS A 15 -28.25 7.79 11.25
N LEU A 16 -27.43 8.05 12.27
CA LEU A 16 -27.44 7.31 13.54
C LEU A 16 -28.77 7.45 14.30
N GLN A 17 -29.34 8.65 14.35
CA GLN A 17 -30.65 8.89 14.97
C GLN A 17 -31.76 8.15 14.21
N LEU A 18 -31.74 8.18 12.87
CA LEU A 18 -32.67 7.44 12.04
C LEU A 18 -32.54 5.93 12.26
N LEU A 19 -31.32 5.41 12.36
CA LEU A 19 -31.07 3.99 12.61
C LEU A 19 -31.64 3.57 13.96
N GLN A 20 -31.41 4.37 15.00
CA GLN A 20 -31.95 4.12 16.33
C GLN A 20 -33.48 4.09 16.34
N ALA A 21 -34.12 5.03 15.62
CA ALA A 21 -35.57 5.07 15.49
C ALA A 21 -36.14 3.88 14.72
N ALA A 22 -35.52 3.50 13.59
CA ALA A 22 -35.91 2.33 12.81
C ALA A 22 -35.81 1.04 13.64
N HIS A 23 -34.71 0.87 14.37
CA HIS A 23 -34.51 -0.25 15.28
C HIS A 23 -35.56 -0.28 16.40
N ALA A 24 -35.87 0.85 17.03
CA ALA A 24 -36.88 0.92 18.09
C ALA A 24 -38.30 0.55 17.61
N ARG A 25 -38.60 0.72 16.32
CA ARG A 25 -39.86 0.32 15.67
C ARG A 25 -39.85 -1.11 15.12
N GLY A 26 -38.72 -1.83 15.18
CA GLY A 26 -38.57 -3.15 14.59
C GLY A 26 -38.42 -3.16 13.06
N GLU A 27 -38.08 -2.02 12.45
CA GLU A 27 -37.87 -1.87 11.01
C GLU A 27 -36.43 -2.26 10.63
N TYR A 28 -36.11 -3.55 10.75
CA TYR A 28 -34.73 -4.05 10.64
C TYR A 28 -34.11 -3.82 9.26
N ASP A 29 -34.87 -3.98 8.16
CA ASP A 29 -34.37 -3.75 6.79
C ASP A 29 -33.94 -2.29 6.58
N LEU A 30 -34.70 -1.35 7.17
CA LEU A 30 -34.35 0.07 7.16
C LEU A 30 -33.11 0.34 8.00
N ALA A 31 -33.02 -0.26 9.20
CA ALA A 31 -31.83 -0.14 10.05
C ALA A 31 -30.56 -0.69 9.36
N MET A 32 -30.66 -1.81 8.64
CA MET A 32 -29.56 -2.37 7.83
C MET A 32 -29.16 -1.42 6.69
N SER A 33 -30.14 -0.85 5.99
CA SER A 33 -29.90 0.12 4.92
C SER A 33 -29.21 1.39 5.44
N LEU A 34 -29.62 1.88 6.62
CA LEU A 34 -29.00 3.02 7.28
C LEU A 34 -27.58 2.71 7.76
N ALA A 35 -27.31 1.50 8.26
CA ALA A 35 -25.96 1.08 8.64
C ALA A 35 -24.99 1.09 7.43
N ASN A 36 -25.45 0.62 6.27
CA ASN A 36 -24.67 0.71 5.03
C ASN A 36 -24.46 2.18 4.61
N SER A 37 -25.50 3.01 4.67
CA SER A 37 -25.38 4.43 4.34
C SER A 37 -24.42 5.19 5.27
N ILE A 38 -24.33 4.80 6.55
CA ILE A 38 -23.34 5.33 7.50
C ILE A 38 -21.93 4.91 7.08
N LYS A 39 -21.73 3.64 6.69
CA LYS A 39 -20.45 3.14 6.20
C LYS A 39 -19.98 3.92 4.97
N ASP A 40 -20.87 4.22 4.03
CA ASP A 40 -20.53 5.01 2.84
C ASP A 40 -20.06 6.43 3.21
N THR A 41 -20.78 7.09 4.13
CA THR A 41 -20.36 8.41 4.64
C THR A 41 -19.03 8.36 5.37
N LEU A 42 -18.80 7.37 6.24
CA LEU A 42 -17.52 7.20 6.93
C LEU A 42 -16.37 6.90 5.94
N THR A 43 -16.65 6.18 4.86
CA THR A 43 -15.67 5.91 3.80
C THR A 43 -15.27 7.20 3.09
N PHE A 44 -16.23 8.07 2.82
CA PHE A 44 -15.98 9.39 2.27
C PHE A 44 -15.24 10.31 3.25
N GLU A 45 -15.71 10.44 4.50
CA GLU A 45 -15.06 11.25 5.54
C GLU A 45 -13.62 10.81 5.80
N ARG A 46 -13.34 9.51 5.71
CA ARG A 46 -11.97 8.97 5.80
C ARG A 46 -11.05 9.48 4.70
N GLN A 47 -11.55 9.75 3.50
CA GLN A 47 -10.75 10.37 2.42
C GLN A 47 -10.41 11.83 2.72
N LEU A 48 -11.15 12.47 3.63
CA LEU A 48 -10.95 13.85 4.06
C LEU A 48 -10.20 13.96 5.40
N ALA A 49 -9.95 12.83 6.07
CA ALA A 49 -9.37 12.79 7.40
C ALA A 49 -7.91 13.27 7.42
N ASP A 50 -7.44 13.63 8.62
CA ASP A 50 -6.10 14.16 8.82
C ASP A 50 -5.00 13.27 8.27
N VAL A 51 -4.00 13.94 7.71
CA VAL A 51 -2.86 13.33 7.04
C VAL A 51 -1.66 13.30 7.99
N PRO A 52 -0.83 12.25 7.99
CA PRO A 52 0.44 12.27 8.71
C PRO A 52 1.27 13.53 8.43
N ALA A 53 2.12 13.91 9.39
CA ALA A 53 3.08 14.96 9.19
C ALA A 53 4.01 14.60 8.01
N ALA A 54 4.37 15.59 7.21
CA ALA A 54 5.32 15.38 6.13
C ALA A 54 6.73 15.32 6.69
N ASP A 55 7.53 14.37 6.20
CA ASP A 55 8.96 14.32 6.46
C ASP A 55 9.67 15.46 5.73
N ILE A 56 9.17 15.83 4.56
CA ILE A 56 9.64 16.98 3.76
C ILE A 56 8.47 17.94 3.53
N GLY A 57 8.57 19.15 4.09
CA GLY A 57 7.54 20.19 3.99
C GLY A 57 7.35 20.77 2.59
N SER A 58 6.22 21.46 2.37
CA SER A 58 5.90 22.12 1.09
C SER A 58 6.79 23.33 0.82
N ASP A 59 7.31 23.95 1.87
CA ASP A 59 8.24 25.08 1.88
C ASP A 59 9.65 24.70 1.42
N VAL A 60 10.07 23.46 1.64
CA VAL A 60 11.36 22.93 1.15
C VAL A 60 11.26 22.72 -0.35
N LYS A 61 11.74 23.67 -1.16
CA LYS A 61 11.76 23.54 -2.62
C LYS A 61 12.89 24.35 -3.27
N LEU A 62 13.26 23.92 -4.46
CA LEU A 62 14.13 24.65 -5.38
C LEU A 62 13.52 24.65 -6.78
N ALA A 63 13.83 25.68 -7.58
CA ALA A 63 13.42 25.70 -8.98
C ALA A 63 14.46 24.95 -9.82
N VAL A 64 14.01 24.08 -10.72
CA VAL A 64 14.89 23.30 -11.61
C VAL A 64 15.77 24.19 -12.46
N ARG A 65 15.28 25.37 -12.87
CA ARG A 65 16.06 26.37 -13.62
C ARG A 65 17.27 26.93 -12.86
N ASP A 66 17.25 26.88 -11.53
CA ASP A 66 18.30 27.41 -10.66
C ASP A 66 19.34 26.32 -10.29
N LEU A 67 19.12 25.08 -10.74
CA LEU A 67 20.08 23.98 -10.58
C LEU A 67 21.30 24.14 -11.51
N PRO A 68 22.42 23.47 -11.21
CA PRO A 68 23.54 23.34 -12.15
C PRO A 68 23.06 23.01 -13.57
N MET A 69 23.67 23.64 -14.57
CA MET A 69 23.22 23.55 -15.98
C MET A 69 23.01 22.10 -16.47
N ALA A 70 23.88 21.17 -16.06
CA ALA A 70 23.74 19.77 -16.43
C ALA A 70 22.48 19.11 -15.82
N TRP A 71 22.11 19.47 -14.58
CA TRP A 71 20.92 18.96 -13.91
C TRP A 71 19.64 19.58 -14.45
N SER A 72 19.63 20.89 -14.68
CA SER A 72 18.47 21.57 -15.26
C SER A 72 18.20 21.11 -16.69
N ALA A 73 19.24 20.85 -17.48
CA ALA A 73 19.10 20.24 -18.80
C ALA A 73 18.62 18.78 -18.76
N TRP A 74 19.07 18.00 -17.79
CA TRP A 74 18.64 16.61 -17.60
C TRP A 74 17.17 16.51 -17.18
N ALA A 75 16.74 17.41 -16.30
CA ALA A 75 15.37 17.51 -15.77
C ALA A 75 14.43 18.40 -16.62
N ASP A 76 14.78 18.70 -17.89
CA ASP A 76 13.97 19.55 -18.78
C ASP A 76 12.50 19.09 -18.79
N GLY A 77 11.57 20.02 -18.56
CA GLY A 77 10.14 19.74 -18.40
C GLY A 77 9.62 19.77 -16.95
N TRP A 78 10.47 19.50 -15.95
CA TRP A 78 10.12 19.65 -14.54
C TRP A 78 10.42 21.06 -14.03
N GLN A 79 9.58 21.58 -13.14
CA GLN A 79 9.70 22.94 -12.63
C GLN A 79 10.40 23.03 -11.28
N PHE A 80 10.17 22.04 -10.43
CA PHE A 80 10.60 22.08 -9.03
C PHE A 80 11.33 20.80 -8.61
N GLY A 81 12.19 20.96 -7.61
CA GLY A 81 12.90 19.86 -6.96
C GLY A 81 12.82 19.98 -5.43
N LYS A 82 12.92 18.84 -4.73
CA LYS A 82 13.11 18.76 -3.28
C LYS A 82 14.33 17.88 -2.98
N PRO A 83 15.41 18.43 -2.40
CA PRO A 83 16.58 17.66 -2.02
C PRO A 83 16.31 16.80 -0.78
N VAL A 84 16.74 15.54 -0.82
CA VAL A 84 16.56 14.55 0.25
C VAL A 84 17.86 13.80 0.47
N SER A 85 18.23 13.58 1.72
CA SER A 85 19.38 12.74 2.08
C SER A 85 18.95 11.59 2.97
N LEU A 86 19.55 10.44 2.73
CA LEU A 86 19.43 9.25 3.56
C LEU A 86 20.77 8.98 4.25
N PHE A 87 20.72 8.63 5.53
CA PHE A 87 21.89 8.32 6.34
C PHE A 87 21.80 6.91 6.91
N GLU A 88 22.91 6.18 6.83
CA GLU A 88 23.08 4.87 7.45
C GLU A 88 23.71 5.04 8.84
N THR A 89 23.02 4.58 9.88
CA THR A 89 23.33 4.92 11.27
C THR A 89 23.86 3.77 12.11
N VAL A 90 23.84 2.54 11.60
CA VAL A 90 24.11 1.32 12.38
C VAL A 90 25.25 0.46 11.86
N GLY A 91 25.97 0.92 10.83
CA GLY A 91 27.18 0.25 10.35
C GLY A 91 26.89 -0.93 9.44
N ILE A 92 25.80 -0.89 8.67
CA ILE A 92 25.44 -1.93 7.71
C ILE A 92 25.09 -1.27 6.38
N ALA A 93 25.84 -1.61 5.32
CA ALA A 93 25.51 -1.12 3.98
C ALA A 93 24.09 -1.52 3.57
N ARG A 94 23.35 -0.59 2.96
CA ARG A 94 21.99 -0.81 2.45
C ARG A 94 22.02 -1.07 0.96
N GLU A 95 21.41 -2.16 0.55
CA GLU A 95 21.23 -2.53 -0.84
C GLU A 95 19.74 -2.69 -1.16
N SER A 96 19.27 -1.88 -2.11
CA SER A 96 17.87 -1.84 -2.55
C SER A 96 16.86 -1.74 -1.40
N GLU A 97 17.21 -1.09 -0.30
CA GLU A 97 16.35 -0.99 0.88
C GLU A 97 15.10 -0.19 0.55
N PRO A 98 13.88 -0.69 0.84
CA PRO A 98 12.67 0.08 0.66
C PRO A 98 12.65 1.28 1.61
N VAL A 99 12.57 2.47 1.02
CA VAL A 99 12.44 3.74 1.74
C VAL A 99 11.08 4.32 1.43
N GLU A 100 10.34 4.68 2.48
CA GLU A 100 9.08 5.41 2.40
C GLU A 100 9.28 6.80 2.98
N MET A 101 8.72 7.81 2.31
CA MET A 101 8.74 9.20 2.76
C MET A 101 7.40 9.88 2.48
N THR A 102 6.96 10.73 3.41
CA THR A 102 5.82 11.61 3.24
C THR A 102 6.30 12.98 2.81
N ILE A 103 5.86 13.45 1.64
CA ILE A 103 6.27 14.75 1.09
C ILE A 103 5.04 15.63 0.91
N ALA A 104 5.13 16.87 1.36
CA ALA A 104 4.12 17.90 1.11
C ALA A 104 4.49 18.77 -0.11
N PHE A 105 3.47 19.16 -0.86
CA PHE A 105 3.53 20.04 -2.03
C PHE A 105 2.41 21.07 -1.92
N LYS A 106 2.63 22.27 -2.45
CA LYS A 106 1.53 23.22 -2.61
C LYS A 106 0.64 22.76 -3.75
N ILE A 107 -0.67 22.90 -3.59
CA ILE A 107 -1.65 22.36 -4.53
C ILE A 107 -1.53 22.98 -5.92
N GLU A 108 -1.12 24.25 -5.99
CA GLU A 108 -0.90 24.99 -7.24
C GLU A 108 0.38 24.60 -7.98
N GLU A 109 1.25 23.79 -7.37
CA GLU A 109 2.54 23.40 -7.96
C GLU A 109 2.52 21.98 -8.56
N ILE A 110 1.45 21.20 -8.33
CA ILE A 110 1.34 19.81 -8.77
C ILE A 110 -0.12 19.41 -9.04
N ASP A 111 -0.39 18.99 -10.27
CA ASP A 111 -1.73 18.61 -10.72
C ASP A 111 -2.03 17.16 -10.33
N ASP A 112 -1.15 16.23 -10.72
CA ASP A 112 -1.26 14.78 -10.47
C ASP A 112 0.09 14.22 -9.95
N PRO A 113 0.20 13.97 -8.64
CA PRO A 113 1.44 13.47 -8.04
C PRO A 113 1.93 12.14 -8.62
N VAL A 114 1.02 11.25 -9.04
CA VAL A 114 1.39 9.92 -9.56
C VAL A 114 2.04 10.05 -10.93
N ARG A 115 1.57 10.98 -11.76
CA ARG A 115 2.20 11.29 -13.05
C ARG A 115 3.47 12.11 -12.91
N GLU A 116 3.53 13.04 -11.96
CA GLU A 116 4.57 14.07 -11.95
C GLU A 116 5.78 13.75 -11.09
N ILE A 117 5.61 13.07 -9.96
CA ILE A 117 6.71 12.83 -9.03
C ILE A 117 7.72 11.86 -9.66
N ARG A 118 8.98 12.28 -9.69
CA ARG A 118 10.14 11.47 -10.06
C ARG A 118 11.20 11.57 -8.98
N VAL A 119 11.91 10.48 -8.72
CA VAL A 119 13.03 10.49 -7.76
C VAL A 119 14.31 10.24 -8.56
N ALA A 120 15.29 11.11 -8.39
CA ALA A 120 16.60 10.96 -8.98
C ALA A 120 17.65 10.79 -7.89
N ARG A 121 18.56 9.83 -8.04
CA ARG A 121 19.76 9.70 -7.22
C ARG A 121 20.84 10.63 -7.77
N ILE A 122 21.58 11.28 -6.87
CA ILE A 122 22.80 12.00 -7.20
C ILE A 122 23.97 11.03 -7.07
N ASP A 123 24.70 10.80 -8.16
CA ASP A 123 25.89 9.98 -8.17
C ASP A 123 26.99 10.62 -7.30
N PRO A 124 27.55 9.92 -6.30
CA PRO A 124 28.51 10.50 -5.37
C PRO A 124 29.86 10.81 -6.02
N ASP A 125 30.23 10.12 -7.11
CA ASP A 125 31.56 10.21 -7.70
C ASP A 125 31.63 11.33 -8.76
N ASN A 126 30.56 11.50 -9.54
CA ASN A 126 30.55 12.45 -10.66
C ASN A 126 29.41 13.50 -10.58
N GLY A 127 28.55 13.44 -9.56
CA GLY A 127 27.45 14.37 -9.35
C GLY A 127 26.32 14.26 -10.37
N GLN A 128 26.28 13.25 -11.25
CA GLN A 128 25.22 13.11 -12.25
C GLN A 128 23.90 12.63 -11.62
N LEU A 129 22.79 13.07 -12.20
CA LEU A 129 21.47 12.60 -11.83
C LEU A 129 21.12 11.32 -12.58
N ARG A 130 20.52 10.38 -11.86
CA ARG A 130 19.93 9.16 -12.41
C ARG A 130 18.53 8.96 -11.86
N GLU A 131 17.53 8.87 -12.72
CA GLU A 131 16.18 8.49 -12.31
C GLU A 131 16.23 7.09 -11.67
N ILE A 132 15.56 6.96 -10.53
CA ILE A 132 15.36 5.68 -9.87
C ILE A 132 13.87 5.35 -9.88
N ARG A 133 13.58 4.05 -9.87
CA ARG A 133 12.22 3.55 -9.77
C ARG A 133 11.60 4.07 -8.46
N SER A 134 10.50 4.80 -8.60
CA SER A 134 9.72 5.34 -7.49
C SER A 134 8.24 5.05 -7.69
N GLN A 135 7.48 5.16 -6.61
CA GLN A 135 6.03 4.95 -6.61
C GLN A 135 5.39 5.91 -5.62
N VAL A 136 4.46 6.72 -6.10
CA VAL A 136 3.50 7.40 -5.22
C VAL A 136 2.41 6.39 -4.90
N TRP A 137 2.22 6.07 -3.63
CA TRP A 137 1.21 5.08 -3.24
C TRP A 137 0.05 5.66 -2.44
N GLU A 138 0.21 6.85 -1.89
CA GLU A 138 -0.86 7.60 -1.22
C GLU A 138 -0.78 9.07 -1.68
N ASP A 139 -1.92 9.67 -2.02
CA ASP A 139 -2.09 11.09 -2.38
C ASP A 139 -3.28 11.64 -1.60
N LEU A 140 -2.99 12.54 -0.68
CA LEU A 140 -3.96 13.14 0.24
C LEU A 140 -3.96 14.65 0.06
N ARG A 141 -5.14 15.26 0.09
CA ARG A 141 -5.31 16.72 0.10
C ARG A 141 -5.61 17.18 1.51
N HIS A 142 -4.91 18.21 1.97
CA HIS A 142 -5.12 18.82 3.28
C HIS A 142 -4.92 20.33 3.22
N GLY A 143 -6.03 21.07 3.19
CA GLY A 143 -6.01 22.52 2.93
C GLY A 143 -5.34 22.82 1.58
N GLY A 144 -4.47 23.83 1.56
CA GLY A 144 -3.71 24.22 0.35
C GLY A 144 -2.54 23.28 -0.02
N GLU A 145 -2.42 22.12 0.61
CA GLU A 145 -1.33 21.17 0.37
C GLU A 145 -1.82 19.82 -0.15
N ARG A 146 -0.99 19.21 -1.01
CA ARG A 146 -1.02 17.78 -1.29
C ARG A 146 0.09 17.09 -0.52
N ARG A 147 -0.23 16.01 0.18
CA ARG A 147 0.72 15.17 0.91
C ARG A 147 0.73 13.79 0.30
N CYS A 148 1.90 13.35 -0.10
CA CYS A 148 2.07 12.11 -0.85
C CYS A 148 3.04 11.19 -0.12
N ARG A 149 2.72 9.89 -0.06
CA ARG A 149 3.70 8.88 0.32
C ARG A 149 4.40 8.35 -0.91
N VAL A 150 5.71 8.51 -0.93
CA VAL A 150 6.58 8.08 -2.02
C VAL A 150 7.47 6.95 -1.51
N MET A 151 7.52 5.85 -2.26
CA MET A 151 8.40 4.72 -1.98
C MET A 151 9.40 4.52 -3.12
N PHE A 152 10.65 4.21 -2.78
CA PHE A 152 11.70 3.85 -3.72
C PHE A 152 12.71 2.90 -3.05
N LEU A 153 13.62 2.32 -3.84
CA LEU A 153 14.69 1.45 -3.33
C LEU A 153 16.01 2.22 -3.27
N ALA A 154 16.65 2.24 -2.10
CA ALA A 154 17.86 3.01 -1.85
C ALA A 154 19.10 2.13 -1.69
N ASN A 155 20.24 2.63 -2.17
CA ASN A 155 21.56 2.09 -1.85
C ASN A 155 22.32 3.13 -1.03
N VAL A 156 22.76 2.77 0.17
CA VAL A 156 23.48 3.67 1.08
C VAL A 156 24.69 2.92 1.65
N PRO A 157 25.93 3.45 1.49
CA PRO A 157 27.11 2.83 2.08
C PRO A 157 26.99 2.76 3.60
N MET A 158 27.70 1.80 4.19
CA MET A 158 27.88 1.71 5.65
C MET A 158 28.41 3.02 6.22
N HIS A 159 27.77 3.52 7.30
CA HIS A 159 28.03 4.85 7.89
C HIS A 159 28.03 6.00 6.87
N GLY A 160 27.35 5.79 5.75
CA GLY A 160 27.36 6.67 4.60
C GLY A 160 26.11 7.51 4.50
N ARG A 161 26.08 8.27 3.41
CA ARG A 161 24.97 9.12 2.99
C ARG A 161 24.65 8.81 1.52
N ALA A 162 23.39 8.91 1.14
CA ALA A 162 22.97 8.94 -0.25
C ALA A 162 22.02 10.11 -0.49
N ASP A 163 22.26 10.84 -1.58
CA ASP A 163 21.52 12.05 -1.92
C ASP A 163 20.57 11.82 -3.10
N TYR A 164 19.40 12.42 -2.97
CA TYR A 164 18.31 12.31 -3.93
C TYR A 164 17.68 13.68 -4.21
N LEU A 165 17.07 13.79 -5.37
CA LEU A 165 16.25 14.92 -5.78
C LEU A 165 14.87 14.42 -6.20
N VAL A 166 13.83 14.88 -5.50
CA VAL A 166 12.44 14.61 -5.86
C VAL A 166 11.96 15.72 -6.78
N LEU A 167 11.70 15.39 -8.04
CA LEU A 167 11.30 16.32 -9.09
C LEU A 167 9.78 16.28 -9.29
N TYR A 168 9.16 17.46 -9.41
CA TYR A 168 7.71 17.61 -9.65
C TYR A 168 7.37 18.87 -10.47
N GLY A 169 6.08 19.08 -10.79
CA GLY A 169 5.58 20.26 -11.50
C GLY A 169 5.70 20.16 -13.03
N ASN A 170 5.37 19.01 -13.61
CA ASN A 170 5.38 18.77 -15.05
C ASN A 170 3.98 18.42 -15.58
N GLN A 171 3.26 19.42 -16.09
CA GLN A 171 1.93 19.27 -16.73
C GLN A 171 1.90 18.30 -17.93
N PHE A 172 3.05 17.97 -18.53
CA PHE A 172 3.14 17.04 -19.67
C PHE A 172 3.46 15.60 -19.23
N ALA A 173 3.73 15.37 -17.94
CA ALA A 173 4.15 14.09 -17.43
C ALA A 173 3.09 13.00 -17.67
N GLU A 174 3.58 11.82 -18.05
CA GLU A 174 2.77 10.62 -18.20
C GLU A 174 2.92 9.75 -16.94
N LEU A 175 2.05 8.76 -16.77
CA LEU A 175 2.29 7.74 -15.75
C LEU A 175 3.63 7.04 -16.03
N PRO A 176 4.54 6.96 -15.03
CA PRO A 176 5.83 6.32 -15.24
C PRO A 176 5.65 4.83 -15.49
N ARG A 177 6.38 4.31 -16.48
CA ARG A 177 6.38 2.89 -16.87
C ARG A 177 7.70 2.25 -16.48
N TYR A 178 7.93 2.14 -15.17
CA TYR A 178 9.13 1.46 -14.69
C TYR A 178 9.02 -0.05 -14.91
N GLU A 179 10.08 -0.64 -15.47
CA GLU A 179 10.24 -2.09 -15.40
C GLU A 179 10.36 -2.51 -13.94
N SER A 180 9.76 -3.65 -13.57
CA SER A 180 9.85 -4.24 -12.24
C SER A 180 9.75 -5.75 -12.31
N ASP A 181 10.41 -6.44 -11.38
CA ASP A 181 10.19 -7.86 -11.15
C ASP A 181 8.87 -8.09 -10.38
N LEU A 182 8.34 -7.06 -9.73
CA LEU A 182 7.09 -7.11 -8.98
C LEU A 182 5.88 -7.02 -9.92
N THR A 183 5.09 -8.08 -9.97
CA THR A 183 3.90 -8.19 -10.81
C THR A 183 2.71 -8.71 -10.01
N THR A 184 1.50 -8.42 -10.48
CA THR A 184 0.26 -8.83 -9.82
C THR A 184 -0.78 -9.32 -10.81
N THR A 185 -1.54 -10.33 -10.41
CA THR A 185 -2.78 -10.75 -11.10
C THR A 185 -3.94 -10.81 -10.12
N GLY A 186 -5.17 -10.58 -10.61
CA GLY A 186 -6.37 -10.47 -9.78
C GLY A 186 -6.75 -9.02 -9.46
N GLU A 187 -7.82 -8.86 -8.68
CA GLU A 187 -8.44 -7.57 -8.36
C GLU A 187 -8.62 -7.41 -6.84
N GLY A 188 -8.57 -6.17 -6.36
CA GLY A 188 -8.77 -5.89 -4.94
C GLY A 188 -7.74 -6.63 -4.06
N TYR A 189 -8.19 -7.21 -2.94
CA TYR A 189 -7.33 -7.97 -2.02
C TYR A 189 -7.02 -9.39 -2.51
N ALA A 190 -7.72 -9.85 -3.55
CA ALA A 190 -7.62 -11.18 -4.11
C ALA A 190 -6.51 -11.23 -5.16
N LEU A 191 -5.24 -11.15 -4.71
CA LEU A 191 -4.08 -11.02 -5.59
C LEU A 191 -3.15 -12.24 -5.56
N ASP A 192 -2.59 -12.59 -6.72
CA ASP A 192 -1.28 -13.24 -6.76
C ASP A 192 -0.22 -12.16 -6.97
N ILE A 193 0.84 -12.20 -6.16
CA ILE A 193 1.88 -11.19 -6.12
C ILE A 193 3.22 -11.89 -6.31
N GLU A 194 3.94 -11.54 -7.36
CA GLU A 194 5.18 -12.22 -7.76
C GLU A 194 6.33 -11.22 -7.81
N ASN A 195 7.50 -11.60 -7.30
CA ASN A 195 8.76 -10.90 -7.53
C ASN A 195 9.85 -11.88 -8.02
N ALA A 196 11.13 -11.49 -7.99
CA ALA A 196 12.23 -12.38 -8.39
C ALA A 196 12.36 -13.64 -7.51
N TYR A 197 11.87 -13.63 -6.27
CA TYR A 197 12.14 -14.67 -5.26
C TYR A 197 10.94 -15.56 -4.97
N TYR A 198 9.71 -15.05 -5.07
CA TYR A 198 8.53 -15.82 -4.71
C TYR A 198 7.27 -15.37 -5.45
N VAL A 199 6.25 -16.24 -5.39
CA VAL A 199 4.85 -15.95 -5.72
C VAL A 199 4.02 -16.12 -4.44
N ALA A 200 3.45 -15.03 -3.94
CA ALA A 200 2.55 -14.99 -2.81
C ALA A 200 1.10 -14.99 -3.32
N ARG A 201 0.33 -16.04 -3.00
CA ARG A 201 -1.09 -16.14 -3.39
C ARG A 201 -1.97 -15.79 -2.22
N LEU A 202 -2.69 -14.68 -2.32
CA LEU A 202 -3.64 -14.24 -1.30
C LEU A 202 -5.01 -14.89 -1.53
N SER A 203 -5.70 -15.13 -0.42
CA SER A 203 -7.05 -15.67 -0.42
C SER A 203 -7.98 -14.79 -1.23
N ARG A 204 -8.71 -15.41 -2.15
CA ARG A 204 -9.73 -14.70 -2.93
C ARG A 204 -10.93 -14.27 -2.08
N GLN A 205 -11.13 -14.92 -0.93
CA GLN A 205 -12.21 -14.62 0.00
C GLN A 205 -11.84 -13.51 0.99
N VAL A 206 -10.64 -13.58 1.56
CA VAL A 206 -10.28 -12.71 2.70
C VAL A 206 -8.93 -12.02 2.58
N GLY A 207 -8.16 -12.19 1.50
CA GLY A 207 -6.85 -11.56 1.33
C GLY A 207 -5.76 -12.04 2.30
N GLN A 208 -5.97 -13.15 3.03
CA GLN A 208 -4.96 -13.79 3.86
C GLN A 208 -3.95 -14.54 2.97
N LEU A 209 -2.67 -14.60 3.34
CA LEU A 209 -1.69 -15.37 2.57
C LEU A 209 -2.02 -16.89 2.60
N GLU A 210 -2.38 -17.43 1.43
CA GLU A 210 -2.79 -18.82 1.30
C GLU A 210 -1.63 -19.74 0.95
N ARG A 211 -0.81 -19.32 -0.02
CA ARG A 211 0.34 -20.10 -0.50
C ARG A 211 1.52 -19.19 -0.81
N LEU A 212 2.72 -19.76 -0.71
CA LEU A 212 3.95 -19.08 -1.07
C LEU A 212 4.83 -20.03 -1.87
N THR A 213 5.07 -19.73 -3.14
CA THR A 213 5.91 -20.55 -4.04
C THR A 213 7.27 -19.88 -4.22
N TYR A 214 8.36 -20.61 -4.00
CA TYR A 214 9.72 -20.10 -4.14
C TYR A 214 10.17 -20.19 -5.59
N LYS A 215 10.78 -19.12 -6.11
CA LYS A 215 11.36 -19.08 -7.46
C LYS A 215 12.83 -19.49 -7.43
N ARG A 216 13.08 -20.73 -7.01
CA ARG A 216 14.39 -21.38 -7.03
C ARG A 216 14.33 -22.68 -7.84
N GLN A 217 15.48 -23.36 -8.00
CA GLN A 217 15.65 -24.49 -8.93
C GLN A 217 14.56 -25.56 -8.88
N HIS A 218 14.04 -25.93 -7.70
CA HIS A 218 13.03 -26.99 -7.55
C HIS A 218 11.63 -26.48 -7.22
N GLY A 219 11.42 -25.16 -7.12
CA GLY A 219 10.08 -24.56 -7.04
C GLY A 219 9.23 -24.90 -5.81
N LEU A 220 9.81 -24.89 -4.59
CA LEU A 220 9.08 -25.23 -3.36
C LEU A 220 7.79 -24.41 -3.20
N GLU A 221 6.64 -25.08 -3.00
CA GLU A 221 5.39 -24.42 -2.62
C GLU A 221 5.07 -24.71 -1.15
N LEU A 222 4.95 -23.64 -0.37
CA LEU A 222 4.41 -23.68 0.99
C LEU A 222 2.89 -23.63 0.93
N TYR A 223 2.25 -24.62 1.54
CA TYR A 223 0.79 -24.74 1.63
C TYR A 223 0.37 -25.38 2.96
N ALA A 224 -0.88 -25.15 3.35
CA ALA A 224 -1.54 -25.86 4.45
C ALA A 224 -2.53 -26.89 3.87
N GLY A 225 -2.33 -28.17 4.16
CA GLY A 225 -3.14 -29.27 3.61
C GLY A 225 -4.33 -29.67 4.46
N GLY A 226 -4.44 -29.15 5.69
CA GLY A 226 -5.53 -29.47 6.60
C GLY A 226 -6.85 -28.88 6.12
N LYS A 227 -7.91 -29.71 6.06
CA LYS A 227 -9.32 -29.26 5.95
C LYS A 227 -9.82 -28.54 7.23
N GLY A 228 -8.89 -28.04 8.05
CA GLY A 228 -9.14 -27.64 9.43
C GLY A 228 -10.21 -26.57 9.52
N HIS A 229 -11.29 -26.89 10.23
CA HIS A 229 -12.40 -25.98 10.55
C HIS A 229 -13.23 -25.43 9.36
N GLY A 230 -13.11 -26.02 8.16
CA GLY A 230 -13.89 -25.59 6.99
C GLY A 230 -13.39 -24.29 6.34
N GLU A 231 -12.14 -23.91 6.60
CA GLU A 231 -11.52 -22.67 6.11
C GLU A 231 -10.74 -22.91 4.79
N PRO A 232 -10.55 -21.88 3.95
CA PRO A 232 -9.61 -21.95 2.84
C PRO A 232 -8.21 -22.36 3.33
N PRO A 233 -7.47 -23.20 2.57
CA PRO A 233 -6.21 -23.80 2.98
C PRO A 233 -5.06 -22.78 2.98
N GLY A 234 -5.05 -21.85 3.93
CA GLY A 234 -4.03 -20.82 4.01
C GLY A 234 -2.88 -21.12 4.96
N ILE A 235 -1.69 -20.59 4.68
CA ILE A 235 -0.50 -20.78 5.52
C ILE A 235 -0.42 -19.79 6.70
N ASP A 236 -1.00 -18.59 6.59
CA ASP A 236 -1.09 -17.65 7.72
C ASP A 236 -2.40 -17.86 8.50
N TRP A 237 -2.26 -18.31 9.74
CA TRP A 237 -3.34 -18.62 10.69
C TRP A 237 -3.53 -17.57 11.77
N GLY A 238 -2.69 -16.56 11.81
CA GLY A 238 -2.78 -15.51 12.80
C GLY A 238 -3.97 -14.57 12.60
N HIS A 239 -4.19 -13.77 13.64
CA HIS A 239 -5.20 -12.74 13.80
C HIS A 239 -6.58 -13.28 14.19
N ASP A 240 -6.64 -13.79 15.42
CA ASP A 240 -7.84 -14.33 16.05
C ASP A 240 -7.82 -14.24 17.58
N TYR A 241 -8.97 -14.48 18.20
CA TYR A 241 -9.07 -14.77 19.62
C TYR A 241 -10.14 -15.84 19.92
N VAL A 242 -10.01 -16.51 21.07
CA VAL A 242 -11.00 -17.42 21.64
C VAL A 242 -11.74 -16.70 22.76
N ASP A 243 -13.07 -16.70 22.73
CA ASP A 243 -13.87 -16.02 23.75
C ASP A 243 -13.98 -16.83 25.06
N LYS A 244 -14.47 -16.15 26.10
CA LYS A 244 -14.61 -16.67 27.46
C LYS A 244 -15.24 -18.08 27.48
N GLY A 245 -14.63 -18.97 28.26
CA GLY A 245 -15.13 -20.33 28.47
C GLY A 245 -14.80 -21.29 27.33
N HIS A 246 -13.84 -20.94 26.47
CA HIS A 246 -13.47 -21.70 25.28
C HIS A 246 -14.66 -21.97 24.35
N PHE A 247 -15.61 -21.04 24.29
CA PHE A 247 -16.89 -21.27 23.62
C PHE A 247 -16.74 -21.24 22.11
N GLN A 248 -16.09 -20.21 21.56
CA GLN A 248 -15.89 -20.05 20.12
C GLN A 248 -14.63 -19.22 19.80
N LYS A 249 -14.17 -19.35 18.55
CA LYS A 249 -13.03 -18.63 18.03
C LYS A 249 -13.47 -17.58 17.01
N HIS A 250 -13.14 -16.31 17.26
CA HIS A 250 -13.38 -15.20 16.35
C HIS A 250 -12.17 -14.97 15.45
N ARG A 251 -12.37 -14.96 14.14
CA ARG A 251 -11.27 -14.90 13.16
C ARG A 251 -11.54 -13.87 12.07
N MET A 252 -10.49 -13.21 11.56
CA MET A 252 -10.57 -12.46 10.29
C MET A 252 -10.86 -13.41 9.11
N ARG A 253 -10.37 -14.65 9.17
CA ARG A 253 -10.58 -15.66 8.12
C ARG A 253 -12.03 -16.17 7.99
N ASN A 254 -12.88 -15.86 8.97
CA ASN A 254 -14.31 -16.20 8.92
C ASN A 254 -15.16 -15.13 8.19
N TRP A 255 -14.54 -14.08 7.66
CA TRP A 255 -15.23 -13.13 6.82
C TRP A 255 -15.68 -13.79 5.51
N ALA A 256 -16.93 -13.55 5.09
CA ALA A 256 -17.40 -13.98 3.77
C ALA A 256 -16.69 -13.21 2.64
N GLU A 257 -16.39 -11.94 2.90
CA GLU A 257 -15.57 -11.03 2.10
C GLU A 257 -14.92 -10.02 3.05
N CYS A 258 -13.78 -9.41 2.67
CA CYS A 258 -13.18 -8.38 3.51
C CYS A 258 -14.16 -7.22 3.75
N PRO A 259 -14.55 -6.93 5.01
CA PRO A 259 -15.51 -5.87 5.28
C PRO A 259 -14.96 -4.50 4.88
N ASN A 260 -13.66 -4.29 5.04
CA ASN A 260 -12.94 -3.12 4.56
C ASN A 260 -11.53 -3.50 4.14
N PHE A 261 -11.02 -2.87 3.07
CA PHE A 261 -9.67 -3.11 2.58
C PHE A 261 -9.13 -1.93 1.77
N GLU A 262 -7.82 -1.91 1.59
CA GLU A 262 -7.07 -1.02 0.71
C GLU A 262 -5.98 -1.80 -0.02
N VAL A 263 -5.83 -1.48 -1.30
CA VAL A 263 -4.87 -2.14 -2.18
C VAL A 263 -4.05 -1.09 -2.89
N VAL A 264 -2.74 -1.20 -2.75
CA VAL A 264 -1.75 -0.43 -3.48
C VAL A 264 -1.05 -1.39 -4.43
N LYS A 265 -0.92 -0.99 -5.69
CA LYS A 265 -0.13 -1.71 -6.70
C LYS A 265 0.79 -0.75 -7.41
N GLY A 266 2.02 -1.15 -7.60
CA GLY A 266 2.97 -0.40 -8.40
C GLY A 266 4.33 -1.09 -8.47
N PRO A 267 5.29 -0.42 -9.12
CA PRO A 267 6.54 -1.06 -9.51
C PRO A 267 7.53 -1.24 -8.35
N VAL A 268 7.33 -0.56 -7.22
CA VAL A 268 8.20 -0.69 -6.03
C VAL A 268 7.56 -1.61 -4.99
N CYS A 269 6.27 -1.45 -4.72
CA CYS A 269 5.55 -2.24 -3.73
C CYS A 269 4.10 -2.55 -4.10
N VAL A 270 3.62 -3.66 -3.54
CA VAL A 270 2.22 -4.04 -3.48
C VAL A 270 1.83 -4.14 -2.01
N ARG A 271 0.79 -3.42 -1.60
CA ARG A 271 0.26 -3.45 -0.23
C ARG A 271 -1.18 -3.91 -0.23
N VAL A 272 -1.52 -4.82 0.67
CA VAL A 272 -2.90 -5.26 0.90
C VAL A 272 -3.22 -5.12 2.38
N ARG A 273 -4.03 -4.12 2.70
CA ARG A 273 -4.52 -3.84 4.05
C ARG A 273 -5.98 -4.21 4.17
N ARG A 274 -6.38 -4.82 5.29
CA ARG A 274 -7.76 -5.21 5.57
C ARG A 274 -8.07 -5.08 7.05
N TRP A 275 -9.29 -4.68 7.38
CA TRP A 275 -9.67 -4.43 8.77
C TRP A 275 -11.17 -4.58 9.04
N GLY A 276 -11.49 -4.90 10.29
CA GLY A 276 -12.87 -5.01 10.77
C GLY A 276 -12.96 -5.83 12.06
N PHE A 277 -14.19 -6.14 12.47
CA PHE A 277 -14.44 -7.07 13.58
C PHE A 277 -14.41 -8.52 13.07
N PRO A 278 -13.72 -9.44 13.77
CA PRO A 278 -13.64 -10.84 13.35
C PRO A 278 -14.97 -11.58 13.54
N HIS A 279 -15.20 -12.62 12.74
CA HIS A 279 -16.45 -13.38 12.75
C HIS A 279 -16.37 -14.68 13.56
N SER A 280 -17.48 -15.01 14.23
CA SER A 280 -17.73 -16.32 14.86
C SER A 280 -17.91 -17.42 13.80
N PRO A 281 -17.68 -18.70 14.11
CA PRO A 281 -18.04 -19.82 13.24
C PRO A 281 -19.54 -19.92 12.93
N LEU A 282 -20.40 -19.33 13.77
CA LEU A 282 -21.85 -19.27 13.59
C LEU A 282 -22.35 -17.86 13.23
N HIS A 283 -21.52 -17.04 12.58
CA HIS A 283 -21.94 -15.73 12.11
C HIS A 283 -23.20 -15.84 11.19
N PRO A 284 -24.23 -14.97 11.35
CA PRO A 284 -24.28 -13.78 12.20
C PRO A 284 -24.91 -13.98 13.60
N VAL A 285 -25.07 -15.20 14.10
CA VAL A 285 -25.66 -15.45 15.43
C VAL A 285 -24.88 -14.73 16.53
N PHE A 286 -23.54 -14.66 16.39
CA PHE A 286 -22.65 -13.94 17.31
C PHE A 286 -21.80 -12.90 16.55
N THR A 287 -22.11 -11.61 16.75
CA THR A 287 -21.46 -10.46 16.08
C THR A 287 -20.89 -9.43 17.07
N PRO A 288 -19.94 -9.79 17.95
CA PRO A 288 -19.43 -8.85 18.95
C PRO A 288 -18.55 -7.76 18.33
N ALA A 289 -18.89 -6.50 18.57
CA ALA A 289 -18.05 -5.34 18.25
C ALA A 289 -17.08 -5.02 19.41
N ARG A 290 -16.23 -5.99 19.77
CA ARG A 290 -15.34 -5.91 20.96
C ARG A 290 -13.88 -5.67 20.62
N MET A 291 -13.35 -6.38 19.63
CA MET A 291 -11.94 -6.30 19.22
C MET A 291 -11.85 -6.05 17.73
N HIS A 292 -11.36 -4.88 17.35
CA HIS A 292 -11.12 -4.49 15.98
C HIS A 292 -9.75 -5.02 15.54
N MET A 293 -9.69 -5.67 14.37
CA MET A 293 -8.46 -6.23 13.83
C MET A 293 -8.09 -5.52 12.53
N ASP A 294 -6.80 -5.20 12.38
CA ASP A 294 -6.20 -4.59 11.19
C ASP A 294 -4.97 -5.42 10.80
N GLN A 295 -4.84 -5.77 9.53
CA GLN A 295 -3.66 -6.46 9.02
C GLN A 295 -3.27 -5.92 7.66
N THR A 296 -1.96 -5.73 7.46
CA THR A 296 -1.37 -5.29 6.19
C THR A 296 -0.24 -6.22 5.78
N TYR A 297 -0.26 -6.69 4.53
CA TYR A 297 0.91 -7.26 3.87
C TYR A 297 1.56 -6.22 2.96
N THR A 298 2.90 -6.18 2.96
CA THR A 298 3.68 -5.35 2.04
C THR A 298 4.73 -6.20 1.34
N PHE A 299 4.60 -6.34 0.03
CA PHE A 299 5.55 -7.05 -0.84
C PHE A 299 6.36 -6.01 -1.63
N VAL A 300 7.66 -6.21 -1.73
CA VAL A 300 8.59 -5.24 -2.31
C VAL A 300 9.35 -5.87 -3.48
N ALA A 301 9.55 -5.08 -4.54
CA ALA A 301 10.35 -5.46 -5.69
C ALA A 301 11.78 -5.80 -5.27
N GLY A 302 12.36 -6.87 -5.83
CA GLY A 302 13.74 -7.26 -5.59
C GLY A 302 14.07 -7.71 -4.15
N GLN A 303 13.09 -7.93 -3.27
CA GLN A 303 13.33 -8.35 -1.89
C GLN A 303 12.94 -9.81 -1.63
N PRO A 304 13.79 -10.62 -0.94
CA PRO A 304 13.49 -12.01 -0.58
C PRO A 304 12.66 -12.11 0.70
N TYR A 305 11.92 -11.06 1.05
CA TYR A 305 11.06 -11.00 2.22
C TYR A 305 9.87 -10.08 1.96
N PHE A 306 8.82 -10.27 2.76
CA PHE A 306 7.66 -9.38 2.82
C PHE A 306 7.36 -9.00 4.26
N PHE A 307 6.67 -7.88 4.46
CA PHE A 307 6.23 -7.46 5.78
C PHE A 307 4.79 -7.88 6.04
N LYS A 308 4.50 -8.23 7.30
CA LYS A 308 3.15 -8.29 7.85
C LYS A 308 3.09 -7.33 9.03
N GLU A 309 2.16 -6.41 8.99
CA GLU A 309 1.83 -5.51 10.09
C GLU A 309 0.44 -5.87 10.59
N GLY A 310 0.24 -5.87 11.91
CA GLY A 310 -1.01 -6.29 12.53
C GLY A 310 -1.34 -5.49 13.77
N ARG A 311 -2.62 -5.25 13.99
CA ARG A 311 -3.13 -4.59 15.19
C ARG A 311 -4.42 -5.21 15.68
N MET A 312 -4.54 -5.38 16.99
CA MET A 312 -5.77 -5.76 17.67
C MET A 312 -6.13 -4.70 18.69
N ASP A 313 -7.17 -3.93 18.39
CA ASP A 313 -7.65 -2.85 19.25
C ASP A 313 -8.91 -3.27 19.98
N ASN A 314 -8.86 -3.26 21.30
CA ASN A 314 -10.01 -3.57 22.12
C ASN A 314 -10.89 -2.33 22.30
N VAL A 315 -12.10 -2.38 21.79
CA VAL A 315 -13.10 -1.31 21.83
C VAL A 315 -14.02 -1.47 23.05
N GLN A 316 -14.20 -2.69 23.55
CA GLN A 316 -15.03 -2.98 24.73
C GLN A 316 -14.34 -3.97 25.65
N GLU A 317 -14.46 -3.78 26.96
CA GLU A 317 -13.93 -4.73 27.93
C GLU A 317 -14.56 -6.11 27.73
N HIS A 318 -13.71 -7.13 27.66
CA HIS A 318 -14.16 -8.52 27.64
C HIS A 318 -13.05 -9.48 28.06
N ARG A 319 -13.42 -10.74 28.27
CA ARG A 319 -12.48 -11.83 28.55
C ARG A 319 -12.27 -12.69 27.30
N ILE A 320 -11.01 -13.00 27.03
CA ILE A 320 -10.55 -14.00 26.05
C ILE A 320 -9.92 -15.19 26.80
N GLU A 321 -9.81 -16.34 26.15
CA GLU A 321 -9.00 -17.46 26.66
C GLU A 321 -7.70 -17.63 25.88
N ALA A 322 -7.64 -17.12 24.65
CA ALA A 322 -6.46 -17.12 23.81
C ALA A 322 -6.54 -16.01 22.76
N MET A 323 -5.39 -15.56 22.28
CA MET A 323 -5.24 -14.63 21.16
C MET A 323 -4.03 -15.07 20.35
N ARG A 324 -4.08 -14.94 19.02
CA ARG A 324 -2.92 -15.20 18.14
C ARG A 324 -2.76 -14.14 17.08
N ASP A 325 -1.52 -13.70 16.86
CA ASP A 325 -1.14 -12.68 15.88
C ASP A 325 -0.10 -13.17 14.84
N ASP A 326 0.73 -14.15 15.20
CA ASP A 326 1.78 -14.76 14.38
C ASP A 326 1.70 -16.30 14.46
N GLU A 327 0.88 -16.90 13.59
CA GLU A 327 0.69 -18.36 13.48
C GLU A 327 0.85 -18.78 12.02
N TRP A 328 1.72 -19.76 11.76
CA TRP A 328 2.04 -20.24 10.41
C TRP A 328 2.03 -21.75 10.36
N VAL A 329 1.43 -22.33 9.31
CA VAL A 329 1.23 -23.77 9.16
C VAL A 329 1.67 -24.25 7.78
N PHE A 330 2.53 -25.27 7.76
CA PHE A 330 3.10 -25.88 6.54
C PHE A 330 2.93 -27.40 6.59
N SER A 331 2.01 -27.93 5.79
CA SER A 331 1.70 -29.37 5.80
C SER A 331 2.58 -30.22 4.89
N GLY A 332 3.46 -29.58 4.12
CA GLY A 332 4.36 -30.26 3.17
C GLY A 332 5.60 -30.90 3.78
N TYR A 333 5.89 -30.68 5.07
CA TYR A 333 7.14 -31.10 5.72
C TYR A 333 8.40 -30.66 4.96
N SER A 334 8.36 -29.42 4.46
CA SER A 334 9.39 -28.83 3.59
C SER A 334 10.72 -28.55 4.27
N PHE A 335 10.77 -28.61 5.61
CA PHE A 335 11.93 -28.29 6.40
C PHE A 335 12.33 -29.45 7.32
N ASN A 336 13.56 -29.49 7.82
CA ASN A 336 14.01 -30.53 8.75
C ASN A 336 14.78 -29.99 9.97
N HIS A 337 15.00 -28.67 10.03
CA HIS A 337 15.56 -28.00 11.18
C HIS A 337 14.73 -26.78 11.56
N GLN A 338 14.83 -26.41 12.84
CA GLN A 338 14.22 -25.24 13.41
C GLN A 338 15.27 -24.22 13.82
N VAL A 339 14.90 -22.94 13.73
CA VAL A 339 15.73 -21.80 14.14
C VAL A 339 14.95 -20.82 14.96
N TRP A 340 15.64 -20.11 15.82
CA TRP A 340 15.09 -19.02 16.63
C TRP A 340 16.12 -17.93 16.86
N ILE A 341 15.67 -16.72 17.20
CA ILE A 341 16.52 -15.58 17.54
C ILE A 341 16.26 -15.22 19.00
N ASP A 342 17.32 -15.15 19.81
CA ASP A 342 17.24 -14.77 21.23
C ASP A 342 17.07 -13.25 21.43
N LYS A 343 16.93 -12.80 22.69
CA LYS A 343 16.77 -11.37 23.01
C LYS A 343 17.98 -10.51 22.69
N GLU A 344 19.17 -11.11 22.65
CA GLU A 344 20.40 -10.47 22.20
C GLU A 344 20.44 -10.34 20.67
N GLY A 345 19.46 -10.91 19.97
CA GLY A 345 19.37 -10.87 18.52
C GLY A 345 20.24 -11.92 17.85
N LYS A 346 20.69 -12.98 18.56
CA LYS A 346 21.51 -14.06 18.02
C LYS A 346 20.68 -15.21 17.49
N LEU A 347 21.03 -15.66 16.28
CA LEU A 347 20.38 -16.81 15.67
C LEU A 347 20.89 -18.11 16.30
N ARG A 348 19.95 -18.98 16.64
CA ARG A 348 20.15 -20.27 17.27
C ARG A 348 19.49 -21.35 16.43
N GLU A 349 20.13 -22.50 16.36
CA GLU A 349 19.61 -23.69 15.69
C GLU A 349 19.21 -24.73 16.74
N GLY A 350 18.15 -25.49 16.46
CA GLY A 350 17.71 -26.59 17.33
C GLY A 350 16.76 -26.16 18.44
N GLU A 351 16.72 -26.93 19.52
CA GLU A 351 15.73 -26.79 20.59
C GLU A 351 15.77 -25.41 21.27
N VAL A 352 14.58 -24.91 21.61
CA VAL A 352 14.43 -23.68 22.39
C VAL A 352 14.51 -24.06 23.88
N PRO A 353 15.44 -23.49 24.65
CA PRO A 353 15.49 -23.72 26.09
C PRO A 353 14.20 -23.29 26.79
N ALA A 354 13.82 -23.99 27.87
CA ALA A 354 12.63 -23.67 28.64
C ALA A 354 12.60 -22.21 29.17
N SER A 355 13.77 -21.60 29.38
CA SER A 355 13.93 -20.20 29.78
C SER A 355 13.54 -19.18 28.70
N ASP A 356 13.55 -19.59 27.43
CA ASP A 356 13.45 -18.69 26.28
C ASP A 356 12.16 -18.88 25.49
N VAL A 357 11.31 -19.82 25.88
CA VAL A 357 10.07 -20.18 25.16
C VAL A 357 9.12 -19.01 24.94
N ASP A 358 9.18 -17.98 25.77
CA ASP A 358 8.38 -16.74 25.69
C ASP A 358 9.20 -15.49 25.33
N ASN A 359 10.45 -15.67 24.88
CA ASN A 359 11.42 -14.60 24.61
C ASN A 359 12.12 -14.77 23.24
N LEU A 360 11.35 -15.14 22.23
CA LEU A 360 11.80 -15.38 20.85
C LEU A 360 11.62 -14.12 19.99
N TRP A 361 12.71 -13.58 19.47
CA TRP A 361 12.75 -12.38 18.62
C TRP A 361 12.85 -12.69 17.13
N GLY A 362 12.75 -13.97 16.82
CA GLY A 362 12.58 -14.53 15.49
C GLY A 362 12.41 -16.04 15.60
N VAL A 363 11.67 -16.64 14.68
CA VAL A 363 11.39 -18.09 14.65
C VAL A 363 11.29 -18.55 13.21
N GLY A 364 11.60 -19.81 12.94
CA GLY A 364 11.40 -20.35 11.62
C GLY A 364 11.98 -21.74 11.43
N PHE A 365 12.10 -22.09 10.16
CA PHE A 365 12.59 -23.39 9.73
C PHE A 365 13.58 -23.25 8.59
N TYR A 366 14.43 -24.26 8.44
CA TYR A 366 15.23 -24.44 7.23
C TYR A 366 15.37 -25.93 6.85
N HIS A 367 15.75 -26.16 5.59
CA HIS A 367 16.15 -27.46 5.10
C HIS A 367 17.66 -27.49 4.84
N ASP A 368 18.37 -28.44 5.46
CA ASP A 368 19.81 -28.59 5.34
C ASP A 368 20.32 -28.92 3.92
N VAL A 369 19.61 -29.69 3.09
CA VAL A 369 20.03 -30.00 1.71
C VAL A 369 19.59 -28.91 0.73
N SER A 370 18.29 -28.59 0.66
CA SER A 370 17.77 -27.66 -0.34
C SER A 370 18.09 -26.19 -0.03
N ARG A 371 18.47 -25.89 1.22
CA ARG A 371 18.74 -24.54 1.75
C ARG A 371 17.53 -23.62 1.72
N ASP A 372 16.32 -24.18 1.60
CA ASP A 372 15.09 -23.41 1.76
C ASP A 372 14.91 -23.04 3.22
N ALA A 373 14.37 -21.85 3.46
CA ALA A 373 14.04 -21.39 4.79
C ALA A 373 12.85 -20.45 4.74
N PHE A 374 12.07 -20.50 5.83
CA PHE A 374 11.02 -19.54 6.11
C PHE A 374 11.20 -19.06 7.54
N ILE A 375 11.62 -17.80 7.70
CA ILE A 375 11.99 -17.23 9.00
C ILE A 375 11.22 -15.92 9.21
N ALA A 376 10.54 -15.83 10.35
CA ALA A 376 9.94 -14.60 10.85
C ALA A 376 10.99 -13.82 11.65
N LEU A 377 11.29 -12.60 11.20
CA LEU A 377 12.10 -11.62 11.92
C LEU A 377 11.14 -10.64 12.61
N ARG A 378 11.09 -10.67 13.95
CA ARG A 378 10.19 -9.82 14.74
C ARG A 378 10.83 -8.46 14.95
N LEU A 379 10.25 -7.42 14.34
CA LEU A 379 10.89 -6.11 14.20
C LEU A 379 10.40 -5.13 15.25
N ASP A 380 9.08 -4.96 15.36
CA ASP A 380 8.43 -4.07 16.31
C ASP A 380 7.15 -4.72 16.84
N HIS A 381 7.14 -5.02 18.14
CA HIS A 381 6.00 -5.50 18.87
C HIS A 381 5.77 -4.57 20.06
N SER A 382 4.58 -4.01 20.16
CA SER A 382 4.27 -3.02 21.20
C SER A 382 2.83 -3.13 21.64
N THR A 383 2.56 -2.67 22.86
CA THR A 383 1.21 -2.57 23.40
C THR A 383 0.88 -1.16 23.88
N LYS A 384 -0.41 -0.88 23.97
CA LYS A 384 -0.98 0.30 24.64
C LYS A 384 -2.04 -0.17 25.61
N ASN A 385 -2.05 0.37 26.83
CA ASN A 385 -3.01 0.01 27.89
C ASN A 385 -3.13 -1.50 28.14
N PHE A 386 -2.03 -2.24 27.96
CA PHE A 386 -1.97 -3.69 28.11
C PHE A 386 -0.52 -4.08 28.48
N PRO A 387 -0.28 -5.21 29.17
CA PRO A 387 1.08 -5.69 29.42
C PRO A 387 1.90 -5.88 28.13
N GLU A 388 3.22 -5.89 28.27
CA GLU A 388 4.14 -6.23 27.17
C GLU A 388 3.79 -7.62 26.59
N PRO A 389 3.87 -7.79 25.26
CA PRO A 389 3.36 -8.99 24.63
C PRO A 389 4.35 -10.16 24.79
N ALA A 390 3.82 -11.37 25.00
CA ALA A 390 4.62 -12.59 25.06
C ALA A 390 5.36 -12.82 23.73
N HIS A 391 6.63 -13.20 23.79
CA HIS A 391 7.44 -13.54 22.61
C HIS A 391 7.53 -15.05 22.39
N GLY A 392 6.41 -15.75 22.50
CA GLY A 392 6.35 -17.19 22.34
C GLY A 392 6.30 -17.70 20.89
N GLY A 393 5.83 -18.94 20.74
CA GLY A 393 5.67 -19.61 19.45
C GLY A 393 6.90 -20.41 19.03
N VAL A 394 7.31 -21.35 19.88
CA VAL A 394 8.39 -22.31 19.56
C VAL A 394 8.07 -23.01 18.23
N PRO A 395 8.97 -22.98 17.23
CA PRO A 395 8.79 -23.70 15.98
C PRO A 395 8.73 -25.20 16.23
N THR A 396 7.80 -25.88 15.57
CA THR A 396 7.56 -27.31 15.72
C THR A 396 7.67 -27.99 14.35
N LEU A 397 8.57 -28.96 14.23
CA LEU A 397 8.77 -29.74 12.99
C LEU A 397 7.69 -30.80 12.75
N HIS A 398 6.92 -31.15 13.77
CA HIS A 398 5.84 -32.13 13.65
C HIS A 398 4.71 -31.84 14.64
N TYR A 399 3.56 -31.46 14.10
CA TYR A 399 2.30 -31.31 14.81
C TYR A 399 1.24 -32.18 14.14
N ASP A 400 0.61 -33.05 14.92
CA ASP A 400 -0.40 -33.99 14.44
C ASP A 400 -1.54 -33.28 13.69
N GLY A 401 -1.76 -33.68 12.44
CA GLY A 401 -2.81 -33.14 11.58
C GLY A 401 -2.51 -31.80 10.88
N HIS A 402 -1.41 -31.11 11.22
CA HIS A 402 -1.06 -29.81 10.62
C HIS A 402 0.30 -29.79 9.93
N GLY A 403 1.28 -30.58 10.38
CA GLY A 403 2.64 -30.57 9.85
C GLY A 403 3.57 -29.67 10.65
N GLN A 404 4.26 -28.76 9.99
CA GLN A 404 5.23 -27.86 10.62
C GLN A 404 4.55 -26.53 10.95
N LEU A 405 4.72 -26.02 12.16
CA LEU A 405 4.08 -24.76 12.54
C LEU A 405 4.79 -24.02 13.66
N TRP A 406 4.43 -22.76 13.83
CA TRP A 406 4.53 -22.06 15.11
C TRP A 406 3.26 -21.26 15.36
N SER A 407 2.99 -20.95 16.63
CA SER A 407 1.86 -20.12 17.04
C SER A 407 2.25 -19.23 18.21
N ARG A 408 2.26 -17.91 18.00
CA ARG A 408 2.49 -16.92 19.05
C ARG A 408 1.17 -16.54 19.72
N TYR A 409 1.16 -16.55 21.05
CA TYR A 409 0.05 -16.09 21.88
C TYR A 409 0.50 -14.84 22.66
N PRO A 410 0.29 -13.62 22.14
CA PRO A 410 0.89 -12.42 22.71
C PRO A 410 0.25 -11.98 24.03
N ALA A 411 -0.99 -12.39 24.31
CA ALA A 411 -1.74 -11.94 25.48
C ALA A 411 -1.30 -12.64 26.76
N GLN A 412 -0.71 -11.89 27.68
CA GLN A 412 -0.27 -12.36 29.01
C GLN A 412 -1.42 -12.48 30.03
N THR A 413 -2.56 -11.84 29.74
CA THR A 413 -3.75 -11.90 30.59
C THR A 413 -4.98 -12.13 29.75
N THR A 414 -6.02 -12.69 30.37
CA THR A 414 -7.29 -13.00 29.70
C THR A 414 -8.25 -11.83 29.65
N THR A 415 -8.03 -10.77 30.41
CA THR A 415 -8.92 -9.60 30.47
C THR A 415 -8.41 -8.51 29.55
N MET A 416 -9.19 -8.19 28.52
CA MET A 416 -8.89 -7.12 27.57
C MET A 416 -9.61 -5.84 28.03
N PRO A 417 -8.92 -4.81 28.54
CA PRO A 417 -9.55 -3.55 28.95
C PRO A 417 -9.87 -2.67 27.73
N VAL A 418 -10.82 -1.75 27.87
CA VAL A 418 -11.15 -0.78 26.80
C VAL A 418 -9.90 0.03 26.43
N GLY A 419 -9.64 0.17 25.14
CA GLY A 419 -8.50 0.91 24.62
C GLY A 419 -7.17 0.15 24.68
N ALA A 420 -7.15 -1.11 25.11
CA ALA A 420 -5.99 -1.98 24.92
C ALA A 420 -5.70 -2.12 23.41
N SER A 421 -4.43 -2.05 23.04
CA SER A 421 -3.99 -2.29 21.65
C SER A 421 -2.74 -3.15 21.69
N ILE A 422 -2.68 -4.16 20.84
CA ILE A 422 -1.49 -4.98 20.62
C ILE A 422 -1.11 -4.81 19.15
N ARG A 423 0.16 -4.48 18.90
CA ARG A 423 0.72 -4.25 17.57
C ARG A 423 1.87 -5.21 17.30
N GLN A 424 1.95 -5.69 16.07
CA GLN A 424 3.08 -6.46 15.57
C GLN A 424 3.50 -6.01 14.17
N LYS A 425 4.81 -5.99 13.93
CA LYS A 425 5.43 -5.85 12.61
C LYS A 425 6.55 -6.88 12.48
N ASN A 426 6.37 -7.78 11.53
CA ASN A 426 7.31 -8.85 11.20
C ASN A 426 7.75 -8.75 9.74
N ALA A 427 9.00 -9.11 9.47
CA ALA A 427 9.45 -9.49 8.13
C ALA A 427 9.53 -11.01 8.02
N TYR A 428 8.96 -11.58 6.97
CA TYR A 428 9.03 -13.02 6.68
C TYR A 428 9.94 -13.22 5.49
N THR A 429 11.09 -13.84 5.72
CA THR A 429 12.09 -14.05 4.70
C THR A 429 12.05 -15.45 4.14
N VAL A 430 12.19 -15.52 2.82
CA VAL A 430 12.45 -16.72 2.04
C VAL A 430 13.88 -16.71 1.51
N ALA A 431 14.81 -16.01 2.16
CA ALA A 431 16.22 -16.06 1.81
C ALA A 431 16.77 -17.48 2.06
N PRO A 432 17.75 -17.97 1.28
CA PRO A 432 18.36 -19.26 1.52
C PRO A 432 19.06 -19.29 2.90
N PHE A 433 19.11 -20.48 3.51
CA PHE A 433 19.89 -20.74 4.72
C PHE A 433 21.24 -21.34 4.33
N PRO A 434 22.32 -20.54 4.22
CA PRO A 434 23.60 -21.02 3.74
C PRO A 434 24.28 -21.96 4.74
N THR A 435 25.21 -22.80 4.26
CA THR A 435 25.99 -23.69 5.13
C THR A 435 26.92 -22.92 6.07
N GLU A 436 27.46 -21.80 5.59
CA GLU A 436 28.33 -20.92 6.35
C GLU A 436 27.73 -19.51 6.39
N GLY A 437 27.83 -18.85 7.54
CA GLY A 437 27.39 -17.46 7.68
C GLY A 437 25.88 -17.25 7.82
N ALA A 438 25.07 -18.30 7.98
CA ALA A 438 23.61 -18.17 8.13
C ALA A 438 23.22 -17.26 9.31
N ALA A 439 23.84 -17.46 10.48
CA ALA A 439 23.62 -16.60 11.64
C ALA A 439 23.89 -15.12 11.30
N ALA A 440 25.08 -14.81 10.79
CA ALA A 440 25.45 -13.44 10.41
C ALA A 440 24.47 -12.82 9.40
N GLN A 441 24.03 -13.58 8.39
CA GLN A 441 23.08 -13.12 7.37
C GLN A 441 21.75 -12.67 8.00
N PHE A 442 21.11 -13.51 8.82
CA PHE A 442 19.79 -13.20 9.37
C PHE A 442 19.84 -12.24 10.57
N GLU A 443 20.89 -12.29 11.39
CA GLU A 443 21.14 -11.31 12.45
C GLU A 443 21.31 -9.91 11.84
N MET A 444 22.13 -9.79 10.79
CA MET A 444 22.36 -8.53 10.09
C MET A 444 21.09 -8.02 9.40
N LEU A 445 20.34 -8.89 8.71
CA LEU A 445 19.08 -8.51 8.07
C LEU A 445 18.06 -8.01 9.10
N ARG A 446 17.91 -8.71 10.24
CA ARG A 446 17.00 -8.26 11.31
C ARG A 446 17.44 -6.91 11.87
N HIS A 447 18.73 -6.76 12.20
CA HIS A 447 19.27 -5.51 12.72
C HIS A 447 19.09 -4.36 11.73
N GLN A 448 19.29 -4.61 10.42
CA GLN A 448 19.00 -3.66 9.35
C GLN A 448 17.53 -3.21 9.37
N LEU A 449 16.60 -4.16 9.36
CA LEU A 449 15.17 -3.86 9.26
C LEU A 449 14.57 -3.20 10.51
N GLN A 450 15.22 -3.36 11.67
CA GLN A 450 14.85 -2.65 12.90
C GLN A 450 15.35 -1.19 12.93
N HIS A 451 16.36 -0.87 12.12
CA HIS A 451 16.99 0.45 12.09
C HIS A 451 16.91 1.02 10.67
N PRO A 452 15.72 1.44 10.21
CA PRO A 452 15.57 1.99 8.87
C PRO A 452 16.46 3.21 8.66
N LEU A 453 16.81 3.48 7.40
CA LEU A 453 17.58 4.67 7.01
C LEU A 453 16.98 5.95 7.59
N GLU A 454 17.84 6.82 8.12
CA GLU A 454 17.41 8.12 8.61
C GLU A 454 17.26 9.08 7.43
N LEU A 455 16.08 9.68 7.30
CA LEU A 455 15.74 10.63 6.24
C LEU A 455 15.80 12.07 6.76
N ARG A 456 16.41 12.97 5.98
CA ARG A 456 16.46 14.40 6.28
C ARG A 456 16.24 15.23 5.02
N ALA A 457 15.56 16.37 5.16
CA ALA A 457 15.68 17.47 4.20
C ALA A 457 17.14 17.94 4.19
N ALA A 458 17.69 18.19 3.01
CA ALA A 458 19.11 18.48 2.87
C ALA A 458 19.38 19.63 1.92
N ASP A 459 20.53 20.27 2.08
CA ASP A 459 21.08 21.12 1.03
C ASP A 459 21.60 20.26 -0.13
N LEU A 460 21.60 20.83 -1.34
CA LEU A 460 22.22 20.18 -2.49
C LEU A 460 23.71 19.90 -2.21
N PRO A 461 24.23 18.75 -2.63
CA PRO A 461 25.65 18.46 -2.52
C PRO A 461 26.48 19.47 -3.31
N THR A 462 27.67 19.78 -2.81
CA THR A 462 28.61 20.74 -3.42
C THR A 462 29.33 20.19 -4.65
N THR A 463 29.31 18.87 -4.85
CA THR A 463 29.93 18.21 -6.01
C THR A 463 29.15 18.54 -7.27
N ALA A 464 29.66 19.48 -8.06
CA ALA A 464 29.06 19.86 -9.34
C ALA A 464 29.25 18.76 -10.39
N PRO A 465 28.26 18.49 -11.25
CA PRO A 465 28.39 17.52 -12.32
C PRO A 465 29.52 17.89 -13.30
N THR A 466 30.42 16.95 -13.58
CA THR A 466 31.58 17.18 -14.45
C THR A 466 31.24 17.27 -15.95
N SER A 467 30.07 16.74 -16.35
CA SER A 467 29.55 16.82 -17.72
C SER A 467 28.03 16.60 -17.75
N SER A 468 27.38 16.97 -18.86
CA SER A 468 25.97 16.62 -19.11
C SER A 468 25.80 15.10 -19.31
N SER A 469 24.74 14.53 -18.75
CA SER A 469 24.33 13.16 -19.08
C SER A 469 23.81 13.07 -20.52
N VAL A 470 24.00 11.91 -21.15
CA VAL A 470 23.43 11.61 -22.49
C VAL A 470 21.93 11.33 -22.39
N ASP A 471 21.49 10.81 -21.25
CA ASP A 471 20.08 10.50 -20.98
C ASP A 471 19.34 11.74 -20.43
N ARG A 472 18.00 11.70 -20.38
CA ARG A 472 17.15 12.77 -19.85
C ARG A 472 16.01 12.17 -19.03
N LEU A 473 15.53 12.92 -18.04
CA LEU A 473 14.37 12.50 -17.26
C LEU A 473 13.08 12.43 -18.10
N ALA A 474 12.88 13.43 -18.95
CA ALA A 474 11.67 13.51 -19.76
C ALA A 474 11.68 12.51 -20.90
N ARG A 475 10.65 11.66 -20.92
CA ARG A 475 10.33 10.80 -22.06
C ARG A 475 9.73 11.65 -23.18
N HIS A 476 9.69 11.09 -24.40
CA HIS A 476 9.03 11.76 -25.52
C HIS A 476 7.56 12.08 -25.17
N GLY A 477 7.19 13.35 -25.25
CA GLY A 477 5.87 13.85 -24.89
C GLY A 477 5.80 14.48 -23.51
N GLU A 478 6.83 14.38 -22.67
CA GLU A 478 6.87 14.95 -21.31
C GLU A 478 7.53 16.34 -21.25
N THR A 479 7.75 16.98 -22.40
CA THR A 479 8.25 18.37 -22.49
C THR A 479 7.36 19.20 -23.39
N SER A 480 7.43 20.53 -23.26
CA SER A 480 6.73 21.46 -24.15
C SER A 480 7.11 21.30 -25.64
N LYS A 481 8.35 20.87 -25.92
CA LYS A 481 8.85 20.65 -27.29
C LYS A 481 8.21 19.43 -27.94
N THR A 482 8.04 18.34 -27.18
CA THR A 482 7.56 17.05 -27.70
C THR A 482 6.09 16.76 -27.39
N GLY A 483 5.49 17.53 -26.47
CA GLY A 483 4.16 17.29 -25.90
C GLY A 483 3.16 18.41 -26.17
N ARG A 484 3.44 19.34 -27.10
CA ARG A 484 2.64 20.56 -27.31
C ARG A 484 1.13 20.29 -27.46
N LEU A 485 0.75 19.25 -28.23
CA LEU A 485 -0.64 18.88 -28.47
C LEU A 485 -1.35 18.33 -27.21
N LYS A 486 -0.61 17.86 -26.20
CA LYS A 486 -1.22 17.28 -24.99
C LYS A 486 -2.05 18.29 -24.22
N LEU A 487 -1.65 19.56 -24.16
CA LEU A 487 -2.42 20.58 -23.44
C LEU A 487 -3.79 20.79 -24.12
N ASP A 488 -3.81 20.78 -25.45
CA ASP A 488 -5.06 20.86 -26.21
C ASP A 488 -5.92 19.59 -26.01
N ILE A 489 -5.29 18.42 -25.95
CA ILE A 489 -5.98 17.15 -25.63
C ILE A 489 -6.62 17.22 -24.24
N TRP A 490 -5.87 17.60 -23.20
CA TRP A 490 -6.40 17.77 -21.84
C TRP A 490 -7.56 18.76 -21.79
N LYS A 491 -7.43 19.90 -22.48
CA LYS A 491 -8.51 20.88 -22.62
C LYS A 491 -9.75 20.28 -23.28
N LYS A 492 -9.58 19.54 -24.39
CA LYS A 492 -10.68 18.86 -25.10
C LYS A 492 -11.34 17.76 -24.29
N LEU A 493 -10.56 16.99 -23.53
CA LEU A 493 -11.10 16.02 -22.60
C LEU A 493 -11.97 16.69 -21.55
N ASN A 494 -11.57 17.86 -21.04
CA ASN A 494 -12.36 18.57 -20.04
C ASN A 494 -13.64 19.23 -20.59
N GLU A 495 -13.82 19.27 -21.92
CA GLU A 495 -15.10 19.65 -22.52
C GLU A 495 -16.15 18.51 -22.43
N VAL A 496 -15.72 17.26 -22.24
CA VAL A 496 -16.62 16.12 -22.04
C VAL A 496 -17.19 16.20 -20.63
N LYS A 497 -18.52 16.19 -20.53
CA LYS A 497 -19.26 16.28 -19.26
C LYS A 497 -19.83 14.92 -18.87
N ASP A 498 -19.88 14.68 -17.57
CA ASP A 498 -20.69 13.60 -17.01
C ASP A 498 -22.12 14.10 -16.82
N GLU A 499 -22.99 13.75 -17.76
CA GLU A 499 -24.33 14.34 -17.84
C GLU A 499 -25.32 13.84 -16.81
N GLN A 500 -24.90 12.91 -15.94
CA GLN A 500 -25.66 12.62 -14.72
C GLN A 500 -25.46 13.69 -13.64
N LEU A 501 -24.50 14.60 -13.83
CA LEU A 501 -24.27 15.79 -13.01
C LEU A 501 -24.84 17.02 -13.73
N TYR A 502 -26.16 17.24 -13.60
CA TYR A 502 -26.90 18.19 -14.45
C TYR A 502 -26.53 19.66 -14.30
N ASN A 503 -25.99 20.07 -13.16
CA ASN A 503 -25.84 21.49 -12.79
C ASN A 503 -24.39 21.91 -12.51
N ILE A 504 -23.41 21.09 -12.91
CA ILE A 504 -21.99 21.43 -12.77
C ILE A 504 -21.38 21.73 -14.13
N THR A 505 -20.32 22.54 -14.16
CA THR A 505 -19.60 22.87 -15.39
C THR A 505 -18.30 22.10 -15.54
N SER A 506 -17.82 21.43 -14.49
CA SER A 506 -16.61 20.60 -14.49
C SER A 506 -16.70 19.45 -15.51
N GLY A 507 -15.61 19.21 -16.24
CA GLY A 507 -15.49 18.06 -17.14
C GLY A 507 -14.86 16.84 -16.50
N ILE A 508 -14.70 15.77 -17.27
CA ILE A 508 -14.11 14.51 -16.79
C ILE A 508 -12.65 14.65 -16.31
N VAL A 509 -11.95 15.71 -16.72
CA VAL A 509 -10.59 16.01 -16.21
C VAL A 509 -10.69 16.65 -14.84
N ASP A 510 -11.53 17.67 -14.68
CA ASP A 510 -11.77 18.33 -13.38
C ASP A 510 -12.31 17.35 -12.34
N LEU A 511 -13.15 16.40 -12.78
CA LEU A 511 -13.69 15.31 -11.96
C LEU A 511 -12.67 14.19 -11.66
N GLY A 512 -11.47 14.25 -12.25
CA GLY A 512 -10.39 13.30 -11.99
C GLY A 512 -10.60 11.90 -12.60
N TYR A 513 -11.41 11.78 -13.66
CA TYR A 513 -11.68 10.48 -14.33
C TYR A 513 -10.54 10.07 -15.27
N VAL A 514 -9.73 11.03 -15.72
CA VAL A 514 -8.61 10.79 -16.64
C VAL A 514 -7.32 10.64 -15.83
N TYR A 515 -6.71 9.45 -15.88
CA TYR A 515 -5.50 9.13 -15.12
C TYR A 515 -4.21 9.40 -15.90
N ASP A 516 -4.24 9.26 -17.23
CA ASP A 516 -3.07 9.46 -18.08
C ASP A 516 -3.45 9.80 -19.52
N VAL A 517 -2.58 10.55 -20.19
CA VAL A 517 -2.69 10.90 -21.61
C VAL A 517 -1.33 10.72 -22.28
N ARG A 518 -1.26 9.78 -23.22
CA ARG A 518 -0.06 9.50 -24.01
C ARG A 518 -0.34 9.75 -25.48
N LEU A 519 0.59 10.42 -26.15
CA LEU A 519 0.52 10.67 -27.59
C LEU A 519 1.75 10.07 -28.27
N ARG A 520 1.54 9.13 -29.20
CA ARG A 520 2.61 8.50 -29.98
C ARG A 520 2.17 8.38 -31.43
N ALA A 521 2.95 8.97 -32.36
CA ALA A 521 2.70 8.91 -33.80
C ALA A 521 1.23 9.19 -34.21
N GLY A 522 0.61 10.20 -33.58
CA GLY A 522 -0.78 10.58 -33.82
C GLY A 522 -1.84 9.76 -33.09
N VAL A 523 -1.48 8.70 -32.37
CA VAL A 523 -2.40 7.91 -31.56
C VAL A 523 -2.41 8.43 -30.12
N VAL A 524 -3.59 8.82 -29.63
CA VAL A 524 -3.81 9.26 -28.24
C VAL A 524 -4.31 8.08 -27.41
N THR A 525 -3.57 7.65 -26.40
CA THR A 525 -4.02 6.65 -25.43
C THR A 525 -4.40 7.34 -24.11
N ILE A 526 -5.63 7.11 -23.65
CA ILE A 526 -6.17 7.68 -22.42
C ILE A 526 -6.39 6.57 -21.41
N THR A 527 -5.83 6.73 -20.21
CA THR A 527 -6.22 5.88 -19.08
C THR A 527 -7.42 6.52 -18.40
N LEU A 528 -8.57 5.84 -18.40
CA LEU A 528 -9.86 6.35 -17.92
C LEU A 528 -10.39 5.49 -16.77
N THR A 529 -11.04 6.10 -15.79
CA THR A 529 -11.79 5.42 -14.72
C THR A 529 -13.22 5.94 -14.63
N MET A 530 -14.05 5.26 -13.84
CA MET A 530 -15.29 5.80 -13.29
C MET A 530 -15.19 5.92 -11.75
N PRO A 531 -16.01 6.76 -11.09
CA PRO A 531 -15.95 6.94 -9.62
C PRO A 531 -16.23 5.67 -8.82
N HIS A 532 -17.06 4.76 -9.35
CA HIS A 532 -17.43 3.51 -8.70
C HIS A 532 -17.94 2.46 -9.70
N ARG A 533 -17.86 1.18 -9.32
CA ARG A 533 -18.26 0.03 -10.14
C ARG A 533 -19.76 -0.10 -10.41
N GLY A 534 -20.58 0.70 -9.72
CA GLY A 534 -22.02 0.80 -10.01
C GLY A 534 -22.34 1.51 -11.32
N ARG A 535 -21.34 2.12 -11.98
CA ARG A 535 -21.45 2.71 -13.32
C ARG A 535 -20.46 2.04 -14.29
N PRO A 536 -20.66 0.76 -14.65
CA PRO A 536 -19.70 -0.01 -15.43
C PRO A 536 -19.62 0.41 -16.90
N GLU A 537 -20.71 0.96 -17.44
CA GLU A 537 -20.81 1.39 -18.83
C GLU A 537 -20.24 2.82 -18.98
N TYR A 538 -18.94 2.94 -19.25
CA TYR A 538 -18.27 4.23 -19.46
C TYR A 538 -18.34 4.73 -20.91
N ASN A 539 -18.85 3.92 -21.85
CA ASN A 539 -18.86 4.21 -23.28
C ASN A 539 -19.62 5.50 -23.67
N PHE A 540 -20.56 5.95 -22.84
CA PHE A 540 -21.27 7.23 -23.05
C PHE A 540 -20.35 8.46 -22.98
N LEU A 541 -19.19 8.35 -22.31
CA LEU A 541 -18.15 9.38 -22.33
C LEU A 541 -17.26 9.27 -23.57
N VAL A 542 -17.16 8.09 -24.18
CA VAL A 542 -16.16 7.75 -25.18
C VAL A 542 -16.60 8.11 -26.59
N THR A 543 -17.81 7.72 -26.97
CA THR A 543 -18.37 7.93 -28.30
C THR A 543 -19.71 8.65 -28.24
N GLN A 544 -20.10 9.25 -29.36
CA GLN A 544 -21.47 9.68 -29.61
C GLN A 544 -22.50 8.56 -29.36
N GLY A 545 -23.69 8.93 -28.89
CA GLY A 545 -24.87 8.06 -28.89
C GLY A 545 -25.11 7.18 -27.65
N GLY A 546 -24.27 7.27 -26.62
CA GLY A 546 -24.44 6.52 -25.35
C GLY A 546 -25.26 7.24 -24.27
N GLY A 547 -25.73 8.46 -24.53
CA GLY A 547 -26.39 9.34 -23.55
C GLY A 547 -26.83 10.67 -24.17
N ARG A 548 -26.87 11.76 -23.41
CA ARG A 548 -27.09 13.12 -23.96
C ARG A 548 -25.77 13.72 -24.51
N VAL A 549 -24.63 13.01 -24.39
CA VAL A 549 -23.30 13.48 -24.79
C VAL A 549 -23.27 13.54 -26.31
N GLU A 550 -23.35 14.76 -26.85
CA GLU A 550 -23.38 14.99 -28.30
C GLU A 550 -22.05 14.65 -28.99
N ASN A 551 -20.91 14.83 -28.31
CA ASN A 551 -19.56 14.52 -28.79
C ASN A 551 -18.74 14.00 -27.61
N GLY A 552 -18.38 12.72 -27.66
CA GLY A 552 -17.57 12.06 -26.63
C GLY A 552 -16.09 12.37 -26.79
N ILE A 553 -15.27 11.62 -26.05
CA ILE A 553 -13.81 11.72 -26.09
C ILE A 553 -13.30 11.54 -27.53
N ARG A 554 -13.74 10.50 -28.24
CA ARG A 554 -13.20 10.15 -29.56
C ARG A 554 -13.45 11.27 -30.56
N GLU A 555 -14.68 11.76 -30.66
CA GLU A 555 -15.04 12.75 -31.67
C GLU A 555 -14.33 14.09 -31.43
N ARG A 556 -14.20 14.49 -30.17
CA ARG A 556 -13.48 15.72 -29.81
C ARG A 556 -12.00 15.65 -30.12
N LEU A 557 -11.36 14.51 -29.85
CA LEU A 557 -9.93 14.35 -30.04
C LEU A 557 -9.56 14.07 -31.49
N LEU A 558 -10.37 13.32 -32.24
CA LEU A 558 -10.15 13.09 -33.68
C LEU A 558 -10.31 14.38 -34.50
N ALA A 559 -10.98 15.39 -33.97
CA ALA A 559 -11.06 16.72 -34.58
C ALA A 559 -9.80 17.57 -34.39
N LEU A 560 -8.82 17.14 -33.59
CA LEU A 560 -7.55 17.85 -33.41
C LEU A 560 -6.56 17.50 -34.51
N ASP A 561 -5.98 18.51 -35.15
CA ASP A 561 -4.90 18.33 -36.12
C ASP A 561 -3.72 17.58 -35.48
N GLY A 562 -3.32 16.46 -36.11
CA GLY A 562 -2.25 15.60 -35.64
C GLY A 562 -2.71 14.43 -34.77
N VAL A 563 -4.01 14.31 -34.45
CA VAL A 563 -4.60 13.08 -33.90
C VAL A 563 -5.17 12.24 -35.04
N GLN A 564 -4.75 10.97 -35.11
CA GLN A 564 -5.16 9.99 -36.11
C GLN A 564 -6.09 8.92 -35.53
N ASP A 565 -5.86 8.54 -34.27
CA ASP A 565 -6.69 7.58 -33.56
C ASP A 565 -6.66 7.85 -32.05
N VAL A 566 -7.65 7.31 -31.35
CA VAL A 566 -7.83 7.42 -29.91
C VAL A 566 -8.04 6.02 -29.34
N VAL A 567 -7.33 5.67 -28.27
CA VAL A 567 -7.47 4.40 -27.56
C VAL A 567 -7.85 4.69 -26.12
N ILE A 568 -8.92 4.07 -25.63
CA ILE A 568 -9.33 4.15 -24.23
C ILE A 568 -8.85 2.90 -23.52
N ASP A 569 -8.02 3.10 -22.50
CA ASP A 569 -7.55 2.08 -21.57
C ASP A 569 -8.31 2.27 -20.24
N PHE A 570 -9.35 1.48 -20.04
CA PHE A 570 -10.21 1.63 -18.87
C PHE A 570 -9.66 0.85 -17.67
N THR A 571 -9.61 1.48 -16.50
CA THR A 571 -9.11 0.88 -15.26
C THR A 571 -10.03 1.17 -14.07
N TRP A 572 -9.99 0.28 -13.08
CA TRP A 572 -10.55 0.50 -11.74
C TRP A 572 -9.49 0.75 -10.68
N GLU A 573 -8.22 0.70 -11.09
CA GLU A 573 -7.07 0.68 -10.19
C GLU A 573 -6.01 1.71 -10.62
N PRO A 574 -5.54 2.60 -9.73
CA PRO A 574 -6.07 2.79 -8.36
C PRO A 574 -7.55 3.19 -8.37
N ALA A 575 -8.27 2.94 -7.26
CA ALA A 575 -9.67 3.37 -7.16
C ALA A 575 -9.76 4.90 -7.22
N TRP A 576 -10.85 5.41 -7.80
CA TRP A 576 -11.12 6.84 -7.80
C TRP A 576 -11.43 7.34 -6.38
N THR A 577 -10.86 8.48 -6.03
CA THR A 577 -11.04 9.15 -4.73
C THR A 577 -11.25 10.64 -4.95
N THR A 578 -11.83 11.30 -3.96
CA THR A 578 -12.08 12.75 -4.01
C THR A 578 -10.82 13.61 -4.03
N THR A 579 -9.64 13.03 -3.79
CA THR A 579 -8.34 13.70 -3.90
C THR A 579 -7.95 14.00 -5.36
N ARG A 580 -8.59 13.32 -6.32
CA ARG A 580 -8.40 13.55 -7.76
C ARG A 580 -9.23 14.72 -8.31
N LEU A 581 -10.25 15.17 -7.58
CA LEU A 581 -11.02 16.36 -7.94
C LEU A 581 -10.11 17.58 -7.88
N ASN A 582 -10.14 18.44 -8.90
CA ASN A 582 -9.49 19.74 -8.81
C ASN A 582 -10.36 20.76 -8.04
N ASP A 583 -9.80 21.93 -7.77
CA ASP A 583 -10.45 22.93 -6.91
C ASP A 583 -11.77 23.46 -7.49
N THR A 584 -11.86 23.55 -8.82
CA THR A 584 -13.11 23.90 -9.52
C THR A 584 -14.20 22.87 -9.24
N ALA A 585 -13.92 21.58 -9.47
CA ALA A 585 -14.91 20.53 -9.24
C ALA A 585 -15.27 20.38 -7.76
N ARG A 586 -14.30 20.49 -6.84
CA ARG A 586 -14.56 20.47 -5.39
C ARG A 586 -15.53 21.57 -4.99
N LYS A 587 -15.29 22.80 -5.44
CA LYS A 587 -16.16 23.95 -5.19
C LYS A 587 -17.56 23.76 -5.76
N GLU A 588 -17.66 23.24 -6.99
CA GLU A 588 -18.97 22.97 -7.62
C GLU A 588 -19.74 21.87 -6.88
N LEU A 589 -19.05 20.89 -6.29
CA LEU A 589 -19.64 19.81 -5.50
C LEU A 589 -19.91 20.20 -4.03
N GLY A 590 -19.65 21.45 -3.65
CA GLY A 590 -19.83 21.93 -2.28
C GLY A 590 -18.81 21.39 -1.26
N LEU A 591 -17.69 20.84 -1.73
CA LEU A 591 -16.60 20.35 -0.89
C LEU A 591 -15.68 21.51 -0.49
N SER A 592 -15.13 21.47 0.72
CA SER A 592 -14.08 22.41 1.12
C SER A 592 -12.84 22.26 0.22
N THR A 593 -12.25 23.40 -0.14
CA THR A 593 -10.99 23.47 -0.89
C THR A 593 -9.84 22.95 -0.06
#